data_AF-A0A2M8PP29-F1
#
_entry.id   AF-A0A2M8PP29-F1
#
_cell.length_a   1.000
_cell.length_b   1.000
_cell.length_c   1.000
_cell.angle_alpha   90.00
_cell.angle_beta   90.00
_cell.angle_gamma   90.00
#
_symmetry.space_group_name_H-M   'P 1'
#
loop_
_entity.id
_entity.type
_entity.pdbx_description
1 polymer ?
#
loop_
_entity_poly.entity_id
_entity_poly.type
_entity_poly.pdbx_seq_one_letter_code
_entity_poly.pdbx_strand_id
1 'polypeptide(L)' 'RSNRQIAHALIIAEGTVKKHLDNIFTKLELDQRRRTNAVARARELHLL' A
#
# COMPACT_ATOMS: atom_id res chain seq x y z
N ARG A 1 4.01 4.58 8.43
CA ARG A 1 5.38 4.50 7.86
C ARG A 1 5.38 5.15 6.48
N SER A 2 6.42 5.89 6.11
CA SER A 2 6.59 6.43 4.76
C SER A 2 7.12 5.35 3.79
N ASN A 3 6.98 5.55 2.47
CA ASN A 3 7.48 4.59 1.47
C ASN A 3 9.00 4.39 1.60
N ARG A 4 9.75 5.46 1.90
CA ARG A 4 11.19 5.42 2.19
C ARG A 4 11.52 4.54 3.39
N GLN A 5 10.74 4.65 4.48
CA GLN A 5 10.94 3.79 5.67
C GLN A 5 10.64 2.33 5.37
N ILE A 6 9.61 2.04 4.60
CA ILE A 6 9.25 0.68 4.18
C ILE A 6 10.34 0.09 3.28
N ALA A 7 10.81 0.87 2.31
CA ALA A 7 11.86 0.50 1.37
C ALA A 7 13.16 0.14 2.12
N HIS A 8 13.57 0.96 3.08
CA HIS A 8 14.75 0.71 3.91
C HIS A 8 14.58 -0.55 4.78
N ALA A 9 13.42 -0.74 5.41
CA ALA A 9 13.18 -1.90 6.26
C ALA A 9 13.13 -3.23 5.48
N LEU A 10 12.73 -3.18 4.21
CA LEU A 10 12.60 -4.37 3.35
C LEU A 10 13.78 -4.54 2.38
N ILE A 11 14.78 -3.64 2.39
CA ILE A 11 15.95 -3.65 1.51
C ILE A 11 15.53 -3.68 0.02
N ILE A 12 14.59 -2.81 -0.35
CA ILE A 12 14.11 -2.65 -1.73
C ILE A 12 14.10 -1.17 -2.13
N ALA A 13 13.98 -0.91 -3.44
CA ALA A 13 13.83 0.44 -3.94
C ALA A 13 12.48 1.06 -3.52
N GLU A 14 12.44 2.36 -3.27
CA GLU A 14 11.19 3.08 -2.97
C GLU A 14 10.16 2.95 -4.12
N GLY A 15 10.65 2.91 -5.38
CA GLY A 15 9.82 2.65 -6.56
C GLY A 15 9.09 1.30 -6.50
N THR A 16 9.74 0.27 -5.95
CA THR A 16 9.14 -1.06 -5.74
C THR A 16 7.99 -0.99 -4.73
N VAL A 17 8.17 -0.25 -3.62
CA VAL A 17 7.10 -0.01 -2.64
C VAL A 17 5.92 0.71 -3.29
N LYS A 18 6.18 1.76 -4.08
CA LYS A 18 5.12 2.49 -4.82
C LYS A 18 4.35 1.54 -5.73
N LYS A 19 5.06 0.74 -6.54
CA LYS A 19 4.42 -0.20 -7.46
C LYS A 19 3.54 -1.24 -6.76
N HIS A 20 3.98 -1.76 -5.61
CA HIS A 20 3.15 -2.68 -4.82
C HIS A 20 1.90 -2.00 -4.25
N LEU A 21 2.03 -0.79 -3.73
CA LEU A 21 0.89 -0.02 -3.23
C LEU A 21 -0.11 0.28 -4.36
N ASP A 22 0.36 0.72 -5.53
CA ASP A 22 -0.50 1.00 -6.69
C ASP A 22 -1.29 -0.25 -7.08
N ASN A 23 -0.62 -1.41 -7.17
CA ASN A 23 -1.28 -2.68 -7.50
C ASN A 23 -2.32 -3.07 -6.44
N ILE A 24 -2.04 -2.86 -5.15
CA ILE A 24 -2.99 -3.15 -4.06
C ILE A 24 -4.20 -2.22 -4.17
N PHE A 25 -4.00 -0.93 -4.38
CA PHE A 25 -5.10 0.03 -4.49
C PHE A 25 -5.96 -0.22 -5.73
N THR A 26 -5.36 -0.58 -6.86
CA THR A 26 -6.11 -1.02 -8.04
C THR A 26 -6.98 -2.24 -7.73
N LYS A 27 -6.46 -3.24 -7.02
CA LYS A 27 -7.24 -4.44 -6.63
C LYS A 27 -8.36 -4.15 -5.65
N LEU A 28 -8.20 -3.14 -4.81
CA LEU A 28 -9.22 -2.70 -3.86
C LEU A 28 -10.18 -1.67 -4.45
N GLU A 29 -9.98 -1.26 -5.71
CA GLU A 29 -10.75 -0.21 -6.41
C GLU A 29 -10.72 1.15 -5.68
N LEU A 30 -9.56 1.53 -5.15
CA LEU A 30 -9.38 2.74 -4.33
C LEU A 30 -8.45 3.76 -4.97
N ASP A 31 -8.69 5.04 -4.67
CA ASP A 31 -7.76 6.12 -4.97
C ASP A 31 -6.44 5.94 -4.20
N GLN A 32 -5.34 5.89 -4.95
CA GLN A 32 -3.98 5.68 -4.47
C GLN A 32 -3.51 6.76 -3.48
N ARG A 33 -4.17 7.93 -3.47
CA ARG A 33 -3.88 9.04 -2.55
C ARG A 33 -4.33 8.77 -1.12
N ARG A 34 -5.23 7.80 -0.89
CA ARG A 34 -5.88 7.57 0.41
C ARG A 34 -5.55 6.21 1.02
N ARG A 35 -4.31 6.08 1.52
CA ARG A 35 -3.81 4.86 2.18
C ARG A 35 -4.71 4.36 3.32
N THR A 36 -5.31 5.26 4.09
CA THR A 36 -6.21 4.91 5.21
C THR A 36 -7.46 4.17 4.73
N ASN A 37 -8.01 4.57 3.58
CA ASN A 37 -9.19 3.90 3.00
C ASN A 37 -8.86 2.47 2.59
N ALA A 38 -7.65 2.22 2.09
CA ALA A 38 -7.20 0.88 1.74
C ALA A 38 -7.08 -0.04 2.95
N VAL A 39 -6.61 0.48 4.09
CA VAL A 39 -6.56 -0.29 5.34
C VAL A 39 -7.96 -0.60 5.85
N ALA A 40 -8.89 0.37 5.80
CA ALA A 40 -10.29 0.15 6.18
C ALA A 40 -10.94 -0.92 5.30
N ARG A 41 -10.81 -0.79 3.98
CA ARG A 41 -11.36 -1.76 3.02
C ARG A 41 -10.77 -3.15 3.18
N ALA A 42 -9.47 -3.26 3.40
CA ALA A 42 -8.83 -4.54 3.63
C ALA A 42 -9.32 -5.23 4.92
N ARG A 43 -9.67 -4.46 5.98
CA ARG A 43 -10.29 -5.01 7.20
C ARG A 43 -11.73 -5.49 6.96
N GLU A 44 -12.53 -4.73 6.21
CA GLU A 44 -13.89 -5.17 5.81
C GLU A 44 -13.86 -6.47 5.02
N LEU A 45 -12.81 -6.67 4.22
CA LEU A 45 -12.60 -7.88 3.42
C LEU A 45 -11.84 -8.98 4.18
N HIS A 46 -11.50 -8.80 5.45
CA HIS A 46 -10.72 -9.73 6.27
C HIS A 46 -9.34 -10.12 5.67
N LEU A 47 -8.67 -9.16 5.03
CA LEU A 47 -7.33 -9.32 4.43
C LEU A 47 -6.19 -8.83 5.34
N LEU A 48 -6.50 -8.31 6.53
CA LEU A 48 -5.59 -7.75 7.52
C LEU A 48 -5.98 -8.15 8.95
#